data_AF-A0A351BWZ9-F1
#
_entry.id   AF-A0A351BWZ9-F1
#
_cell.length_a   1.000
_cell.length_b   1.000
_cell.length_c   1.000
_cell.angle_alpha   90.00
_cell.angle_beta   90.00
_cell.angle_gamma   90.00
#
_symmetry.space_group_name_H-M   'P 1'
#
loop_
_entity.id
_entity.type
_entity.pdbx_description
1 polymer ?
#
loop_
_entity_poly.entity_id
_entity_poly.type
_entity_poly.pdbx_seq_one_letter_code
_entity_poly.pdbx_strand_id
1 'polypeptide(L)' 'MKFLKIIAIVFLFSHLLSNDSYSQNDGAGNTGLSFLKTGVGSRSLSMGEAYSSVTEDASAFFYNPARLKFGAKTNV' A
#
# COMPACT_ATOMS: atom_id res chain seq x y z
N MET A 1 26.17 -46.59 12.71
CA MET A 1 26.35 -45.16 13.10
C MET A 1 26.61 -44.20 11.92
N LYS A 2 27.22 -44.63 10.80
CA LYS A 2 27.50 -43.74 9.65
C LYS A 2 26.23 -43.25 8.94
N PHE A 3 25.24 -44.11 8.76
CA PHE A 3 23.97 -43.78 8.09
C PHE A 3 23.12 -42.78 8.89
N LEU A 4 23.07 -42.94 10.22
CA LEU A 4 22.37 -42.01 11.12
C LEU A 4 22.98 -40.60 11.10
N LYS A 5 24.31 -40.50 10.95
CA LYS A 5 25.02 -39.22 10.79
C LYS A 5 24.66 -38.50 9.49
N ILE A 6 24.49 -39.25 8.39
CA ILE A 6 24.09 -38.69 7.09
C ILE A 6 22.69 -38.09 7.17
N ILE A 7 21.74 -38.79 7.80
CA ILE A 7 20.37 -38.30 8.00
C ILE A 7 20.37 -37.00 8.82
N ALA A 8 21.15 -36.95 9.90
CA ALA A 8 21.27 -35.75 10.72
C ALA A 8 21.88 -34.56 9.95
N ILE A 9 22.86 -34.80 9.08
CA ILE A 9 23.49 -33.76 8.24
C ILE A 9 22.50 -33.21 7.21
N VAL A 10 21.72 -34.07 6.57
CA VAL A 10 20.70 -33.64 5.60
C VAL A 10 19.63 -32.78 6.28
N PHE A 11 19.19 -33.16 7.48
CA PHE A 11 18.21 -32.39 8.25
C PHE A 11 18.75 -31.02 8.66
N LEU A 12 20.01 -30.95 9.10
CA LEU A 12 20.68 -29.70 9.42
C LEU A 12 20.82 -28.79 8.18
N PHE A 13 21.19 -29.37 7.04
CA PHE A 13 21.35 -28.66 5.78
C PHE A 13 20.03 -28.11 5.25
N SER A 14 18.92 -28.85 5.39
CA SER A 14 17.60 -28.35 5.03
C SER A 14 17.16 -27.16 5.90
N HIS A 15 17.53 -27.13 7.18
CA HIS A 15 17.18 -26.03 8.06
C HIS A 15 17.96 -24.74 7.71
N LEU A 16 19.23 -24.89 7.30
CA LEU A 16 20.11 -23.80 6.84
C LEU A 16 19.64 -23.12 5.54
N LEU A 17 18.78 -23.77 4.75
CA LEU A 17 18.24 -23.22 3.49
C LEU A 17 16.86 -22.55 3.66
N SER A 18 16.36 -22.45 4.89
CA SER A 18 15.07 -21.79 5.15
C SER A 18 15.23 -20.27 5.03
N ASN A 19 14.48 -19.64 4.13
CA ASN A 19 14.45 -18.18 4.00
C ASN A 19 13.26 -17.61 4.79
N ASP A 20 13.50 -16.63 5.65
CA ASP A 20 12.45 -15.87 6.31
C ASP A 20 11.83 -14.87 5.32
N SER A 21 10.56 -15.07 4.99
CA SER A 21 9.80 -14.15 4.13
C SER A 21 9.00 -13.19 4.99
N TYR A 22 9.38 -11.91 4.99
CA TYR A 22 8.60 -10.86 5.65
C TYR A 22 7.51 -10.36 4.69
N SER A 23 6.25 -10.71 4.98
CA SER A 23 5.08 -10.23 4.22
C SER A 23 4.53 -8.90 4.75
N GLN A 24 5.04 -8.40 5.88
CA GLN A 24 4.51 -7.20 6.53
C GLN A 24 5.33 -5.97 6.17
N ASN A 25 4.62 -4.90 5.80
CA ASN A 25 5.21 -3.60 5.57
C ASN A 25 5.50 -2.95 6.94
N ASP A 26 6.77 -2.65 7.20
CA ASP A 26 7.27 -2.03 8.44
C ASP A 26 6.56 -0.71 8.80
N GLY A 27 6.03 0.00 7.79
CA GLY A 27 5.27 1.24 7.96
C GLY A 27 3.74 1.07 8.06
N ALA A 28 3.20 -0.16 7.96
CA ALA A 28 1.77 -0.38 8.03
C ALA A 28 1.25 -0.16 9.46
N GLY A 29 0.31 0.76 9.64
CA GLY A 29 -0.31 1.04 10.94
C GLY A 29 0.51 1.88 11.91
N ASN A 30 1.76 2.26 11.55
CA ASN A 30 2.58 3.15 12.37
C ASN A 30 2.08 4.62 12.36
N THR A 31 1.18 4.96 11.43
CA THR A 31 0.54 6.27 11.34
C THR A 31 -0.90 6.19 11.86
N GLY A 32 -1.29 7.02 12.83
CA GLY A 32 -2.65 7.05 13.39
C GLY A 32 -3.75 7.50 12.40
N LEU A 33 -3.38 8.01 11.22
CA LEU A 33 -4.28 8.57 10.21
C LEU A 33 -4.44 7.65 8.99
N SER A 34 -4.54 6.33 9.19
CA SER A 34 -4.69 5.35 8.10
C SER A 34 -5.90 5.61 7.21
N PHE A 35 -6.94 6.28 7.71
CA PHE A 35 -8.12 6.67 6.94
C PHE A 35 -7.80 7.65 5.79
N LEU A 36 -6.68 8.39 5.85
CA LEU A 36 -6.28 9.31 4.79
C LEU A 36 -5.80 8.58 3.53
N LYS A 37 -5.48 7.28 3.66
CA LYS A 37 -5.17 6.41 2.52
C LYS A 37 -6.43 5.96 1.78
N THR A 38 -7.62 6.21 2.34
CA THR A 38 -8.88 5.94 1.67
C THR A 38 -9.29 7.16 0.87
N GLY A 39 -9.46 6.97 -0.44
CA GLY A 39 -9.89 7.99 -1.36
C GLY A 39 -11.28 8.54 -1.05
N VAL A 40 -11.50 9.82 -1.42
CA VAL A 40 -12.76 10.52 -1.21
C VAL A 40 -13.52 10.68 -2.54
N GLY A 41 -14.75 10.16 -2.59
CA GLY A 41 -15.66 10.27 -3.75
C GLY A 41 -15.64 9.05 -4.68
N SER A 42 -16.79 8.77 -5.31
CA SER A 42 -16.97 7.58 -6.16
C SER A 42 -16.13 7.61 -7.44
N ARG A 43 -15.97 8.79 -8.07
CA ARG A 43 -15.18 8.97 -9.30
C ARG A 43 -13.70 8.65 -9.07
N SER A 44 -13.12 9.20 -8.00
CA SER A 44 -11.71 9.00 -7.67
C SER A 44 -11.43 7.55 -7.28
N LEU A 45 -12.32 6.91 -6.51
CA LEU A 45 -12.21 5.50 -6.14
C LEU A 45 -12.32 4.57 -7.36
N SER A 46 -13.22 4.86 -8.30
CA SER A 46 -13.37 4.10 -9.55
C SER A 46 -12.13 4.18 -10.45
N MET A 47 -11.30 5.22 -10.28
CA MET A 47 -10.02 5.37 -10.98
C MET A 47 -8.84 4.76 -10.21
N GLY A 48 -9.10 4.02 -9.12
CA GLY A 48 -8.04 3.49 -8.26
C GLY A 48 -7.23 4.60 -7.58
N GLU A 49 -7.90 5.70 -7.20
CA GLU A 49 -7.32 6.87 -6.52
C GLU A 49 -6.31 7.68 -7.36
N ALA A 50 -6.14 7.35 -8.65
CA ALA A 50 -5.33 8.08 -9.61
C ALA A 50 -6.03 9.37 -10.11
N TYR A 51 -6.36 10.29 -9.20
CA TYR A 51 -7.25 11.42 -9.47
C TYR A 51 -6.60 12.81 -9.31
N SER A 52 -5.29 12.88 -9.01
CA SER A 52 -4.58 14.13 -8.69
C SER A 52 -4.48 15.15 -9.83
N SER A 53 -4.40 14.70 -11.09
CA SER A 53 -4.27 15.57 -12.26
C SER A 53 -5.59 16.00 -12.86
N VAL A 54 -6.69 15.29 -12.56
CA VAL A 54 -8.02 15.44 -13.19
C VAL A 54 -9.10 15.88 -12.19
N THR A 55 -8.70 16.31 -11.00
CA THR A 55 -9.60 16.73 -9.92
C THR A 55 -10.32 18.02 -10.28
N GLU A 56 -11.66 18.03 -10.36
CA GLU A 56 -12.43 19.19 -10.86
C GLU A 56 -13.57 19.62 -9.93
N ASP A 57 -13.72 18.91 -8.80
CA ASP A 57 -14.81 19.04 -7.85
C ASP A 57 -14.28 19.35 -6.43
N ALA A 58 -15.16 19.35 -5.44
CA ALA A 58 -14.80 19.61 -4.03
C ALA A 58 -13.78 18.61 -3.46
N SER A 59 -13.60 17.42 -4.07
CA SER A 59 -12.56 16.48 -3.64
C SER A 59 -11.14 16.94 -3.98
N ALA A 60 -10.99 18.05 -4.72
CA ALA A 60 -9.71 18.75 -4.92
C ALA A 60 -8.94 19.01 -3.62
N PHE A 61 -9.62 19.28 -2.51
CA PHE A 61 -8.97 19.42 -1.21
C PHE A 61 -8.20 18.17 -0.75
N PHE A 62 -8.65 16.98 -1.14
CA PHE A 62 -8.05 15.70 -0.73
C PHE A 62 -6.97 15.23 -1.71
N TYR A 63 -7.13 15.50 -3.01
CA TYR A 63 -6.21 14.98 -4.04
C TYR A 63 -5.24 16.01 -4.61
N ASN A 64 -5.67 17.26 -4.82
CA ASN A 64 -4.83 18.32 -5.38
C ASN A 64 -5.42 19.73 -5.15
N PRO A 65 -5.03 20.42 -4.05
CA PRO A 65 -5.53 21.75 -3.74
C PRO A 65 -5.24 22.80 -4.83
N ALA A 66 -4.19 22.64 -5.63
CA ALA A 66 -3.87 23.58 -6.71
C ALA A 66 -4.97 23.61 -7.80
N ARG A 67 -5.77 22.55 -7.91
CA ARG A 67 -6.87 22.45 -8.87
C ARG A 67 -8.17 23.12 -8.41
N LEU A 68 -8.26 23.59 -7.15
CA LEU A 68 -9.43 24.32 -6.64
C LEU A 68 -9.80 25.54 -7.50
N LYS A 69 -8.81 26.22 -8.06
CA LYS A 69 -9.04 27.39 -8.93
C LYS A 69 -9.54 27.01 -10.33
N PHE A 70 -9.24 25.79 -10.78
CA PHE A 70 -9.49 25.31 -12.14
C PHE A 70 -10.70 24.38 -12.24
N GLY A 71 -11.35 24.08 -11.11
CA GLY A 71 -12.59 23.29 -11.06
C GLY A 71 -13.76 24.00 -11.75
N ALA A 72 -14.82 23.24 -11.99
CA ALA A 72 -16.01 23.73 -12.68
C ALA A 72 -16.52 25.02 -12.00
N LYS A 73 -16.68 26.10 -12.79
CA LYS A 73 -17.20 27.39 -12.32
C LYS A 73 -18.65 27.18 -11.89
N THR A 74 -18.89 27.08 -10.59
CA THR A 74 -20.24 27.07 -10.03
C THR A 74 -20.75 28.49 -9.98
N ASN A 75 -21.87 28.78 -10.66
CA ASN A 75 -22.50 30.11 -10.73
C ASN A 75 -23.31 30.45 -9.47
N VAL A 76 -22.81 30.10 -8.29
CA VAL A 76 -23.40 30.54 -7.02
C VAL A 76 -22.68 31.79 -6.53
#